data_AF-A0A7S0NGD4-F1
#
_entry.id   AF-A0A7S0NGD4-F1
#
_cell.length_a   1.000
_cell.length_b   1.000
_cell.length_c   1.000
_cell.angle_alpha   90.00
_cell.angle_beta   90.00
_cell.angle_gamma   90.00
#
_symmetry.space_group_name_H-M   'P 1'
#
loop_
_entity.id
_entity.type
_entity.pdbx_description
1 polymer ?
#
loop_
_entity_poly.entity_id
_entity_poly.type
_entity_poly.pdbx_seq_one_letter_code
_entity_poly.pdbx_strand_id
1 'polypeptide(L)'
;QDQRRHFAIHKWGQKLIARFHKPIPPPIARRAASEDPYAWLRHGDEAEIRRHLEAENQYAYSFLKRGRYIEKALAAEMASRVDSKQSSTPEKIEHWYYYTR
;
A
#
# COMPACT_ATOMS: atom_id res chain seq x y z
N GLN A 1 -35.29 42.80 -26.21
CA GLN A 1 -33.84 42.99 -26.23
C GLN A 1 -33.22 41.81 -25.48
N ASP A 2 -32.46 41.01 -26.22
CA ASP A 2 -32.06 39.65 -25.92
C ASP A 2 -30.89 39.62 -24.90
N GLN A 3 -31.17 39.08 -23.71
CA GLN A 3 -30.19 38.93 -22.63
C GLN A 3 -29.31 37.69 -22.92
N ARG A 4 -28.26 37.90 -23.71
CA ARG A 4 -27.18 36.92 -23.91
C ARG A 4 -26.51 36.61 -22.57
N ARG A 5 -26.95 35.53 -21.92
CA ARG A 5 -26.27 34.90 -20.79
C ARG A 5 -24.91 34.39 -21.27
N HIS A 6 -23.87 35.22 -21.14
CA HIS A 6 -22.49 34.79 -21.21
C HIS A 6 -22.23 33.88 -19.99
N PHE A 7 -22.51 32.58 -20.14
CA PHE A 7 -22.06 31.57 -19.19
C PHE A 7 -20.54 31.55 -19.23
N ALA A 8 -19.92 32.09 -18.17
CA ALA A 8 -18.48 32.09 -17.98
C ALA A 8 -17.98 30.65 -17.74
N ILE A 9 -17.70 29.93 -18.82
CA ILE A 9 -17.16 28.55 -18.79
C ILE A 9 -15.71 28.52 -18.24
N HIS A 10 -15.07 29.66 -18.00
CA HIS A 10 -13.65 29.74 -17.61
C HIS A 10 -13.31 29.65 -16.11
N LYS A 11 -14.23 29.24 -15.23
CA LYS A 11 -13.93 29.02 -13.79
C LYS A 11 -14.35 27.66 -13.23
N TRP A 12 -14.56 26.64 -14.07
CA TRP A 12 -14.85 25.28 -13.60
C TRP A 12 -13.68 24.29 -13.70
N GLY A 13 -12.67 24.58 -14.54
CA GLY A 13 -11.55 23.67 -14.78
C GLY A 13 -10.46 23.63 -13.70
N GLN A 14 -10.26 24.71 -12.94
CA GLN A 14 -9.16 24.78 -11.96
C GLN A 14 -9.55 24.27 -10.56
N LYS A 15 -10.84 24.27 -10.22
CA LYS A 15 -11.31 23.85 -8.88
C LYS A 15 -11.40 22.34 -8.70
N LEU A 16 -11.36 21.56 -9.80
CA LEU A 16 -11.41 20.10 -9.76
C LEU A 16 -10.02 19.46 -9.58
N ILE A 17 -8.94 20.15 -9.93
CA ILE A 17 -7.57 19.61 -9.85
C ILE A 17 -7.04 19.65 -8.40
N ALA A 18 -7.64 20.47 -7.53
CA ALA A 18 -7.23 20.62 -6.13
C ALA A 18 -7.53 19.41 -5.22
N ARG A 19 -8.14 18.33 -5.73
CA ARG A 19 -8.48 17.11 -4.94
C ARG A 19 -7.64 15.88 -5.28
N PHE A 20 -6.61 16.00 -6.12
CA PHE A 20 -5.67 14.90 -6.30
C PHE A 20 -4.68 14.89 -5.14
N HIS A 21 -4.80 13.90 -4.24
CA HIS A 21 -3.77 13.64 -3.23
C HIS A 21 -2.46 13.34 -3.96
N LYS A 22 -1.57 14.33 -4.02
CA LYS A 22 -0.20 14.13 -4.47
C LYS A 22 0.52 13.37 -3.34
N PRO A 23 1.02 12.16 -3.61
CA PRO A 23 1.77 11.42 -2.60
C PRO A 23 3.04 12.17 -2.24
N ILE A 24 3.60 11.83 -1.08
CA ILE A 24 4.94 12.27 -0.69
C ILE A 24 5.92 11.79 -1.79
N PRO A 25 6.99 12.53 -2.11
CA PRO A 25 8.00 12.01 -3.04
C PRO A 25 8.64 10.73 -2.47
N PRO A 26 9.06 9.77 -3.32
CA PRO A 26 9.76 8.58 -2.86
C PRO A 26 11.10 9.00 -2.22
N PRO A 27 11.48 8.41 -1.07
CA PRO A 27 12.79 8.65 -0.50
C PRO A 27 13.87 8.03 -1.40
N ILE A 28 15.06 8.63 -1.40
CA ILE A 28 16.18 8.16 -2.20
C ILE A 28 17.09 7.33 -1.29
N ALA A 29 17.30 6.06 -1.64
CA ALA A 29 18.22 5.19 -0.91
C ALA A 29 19.68 5.65 -1.07
N ARG A 30 20.46 5.54 0.01
CA ARG A 30 21.92 5.73 -0.05
C ARG A 30 22.52 4.67 -0.97
N ARG A 31 23.53 5.07 -1.75
CA ARG A 31 24.33 4.17 -2.58
C ARG A 31 25.76 4.08 -2.03
N ALA A 32 26.27 2.87 -1.82
CA ALA A 32 27.65 2.62 -1.40
C ALA A 32 28.56 2.32 -2.60
N ALA A 33 29.86 2.60 -2.47
CA ALA A 33 30.89 2.28 -3.46
C ALA A 33 31.38 0.83 -3.33
N SER A 34 30.45 -0.12 -3.41
CA SER A 34 30.69 -1.57 -3.36
C SER A 34 30.06 -2.22 -4.59
N GLU A 35 30.42 -3.48 -4.86
CA GLU A 35 29.79 -4.30 -5.91
C GLU A 35 28.28 -4.45 -5.70
N ASP A 36 27.85 -4.54 -4.44
CA ASP A 36 26.45 -4.35 -4.03
C ASP A 36 26.29 -2.97 -3.37
N PRO A 37 25.75 -1.97 -4.11
CA PRO A 37 25.61 -0.62 -3.59
C PRO A 37 24.56 -0.48 -2.48
N TYR A 38 23.73 -1.49 -2.25
CA TYR A 38 22.65 -1.49 -1.27
C TYR A 38 22.84 -2.54 -0.15
N ALA A 39 24.02 -3.15 -0.06
CA ALA A 39 24.36 -4.12 1.00
C ALA A 39 24.12 -3.58 2.43
N TRP A 40 24.19 -2.26 2.61
CA TRP A 40 23.91 -1.58 3.88
C TRP A 40 22.46 -1.78 4.38
N LEU A 41 21.49 -2.08 3.50
CA LEU A 41 20.11 -2.39 3.92
C LEU A 41 20.00 -3.72 4.66
N ARG A 42 20.98 -4.63 4.50
CA ARG A 42 20.99 -5.95 5.12
C ARG A 42 21.79 -5.98 6.42
N HIS A 43 22.93 -5.30 6.46
CA HIS A 43 23.92 -5.39 7.54
C HIS A 43 24.49 -4.04 8.00
N GLY A 44 23.86 -2.92 7.61
CA GLY A 44 24.27 -1.58 8.02
C GLY A 44 23.80 -1.19 9.42
N ASP A 45 23.86 0.10 9.72
CA ASP A 45 23.36 0.66 10.98
C ASP A 45 21.83 0.52 11.06
N GLU A 46 21.33 -0.11 12.12
CA GLU A 46 19.91 -0.32 12.38
C GLU A 46 19.13 1.00 12.38
N ALA A 47 19.71 2.08 12.92
CA ALA A 47 19.05 3.38 12.95
C ALA A 47 18.90 3.98 11.54
N GLU A 48 19.92 3.84 10.69
CA GLU A 48 19.90 4.29 9.30
C GLU A 48 18.88 3.50 8.48
N ILE A 49 18.91 2.16 8.60
CA ILE A 49 17.99 1.24 7.90
C ILE A 49 16.55 1.54 8.30
N ARG A 50 16.26 1.61 9.60
CA ARG A 50 14.91 1.85 10.11
C ARG A 50 14.38 3.20 9.62
N ARG A 51 15.20 4.25 9.66
CA ARG A 51 14.81 5.58 9.15
C ARG A 51 14.45 5.53 7.67
N HIS A 52 15.22 4.80 6.86
CA HIS A 52 14.92 4.66 5.43
C HIS A 52 13.63 3.86 5.19
N LEU A 53 13.45 2.73 5.87
CA LEU A 53 12.24 1.90 5.75
C LEU A 53 10.98 2.63 6.24
N GLU A 54 11.07 3.44 7.31
CA GLU A 54 9.98 4.29 7.76
C GLU A 54 9.58 5.31 6.69
N ALA A 55 10.54 5.93 6.02
CA ALA A 55 10.28 6.86 4.92
C ALA A 55 9.64 6.16 3.72
N GLU A 56 10.11 4.96 3.37
CA GLU A 56 9.52 4.13 2.29
C GLU A 56 8.08 3.72 2.63
N ASN A 57 7.82 3.32 3.87
CA ASN A 57 6.47 2.99 4.33
C ASN A 57 5.53 4.19 4.28
N GLN A 58 6.00 5.39 4.64
CA GLN A 58 5.22 6.63 4.54
C GLN A 58 4.90 6.97 3.08
N TYR A 59 5.89 6.82 2.19
CA TYR A 59 5.69 6.98 0.76
C TYR A 59 4.62 6.00 0.24
N ALA A 60 4.78 4.70 0.51
CA ALA A 60 3.84 3.66 0.10
C ALA A 60 2.43 3.93 0.62
N TYR A 61 2.28 4.31 1.90
CA TYR A 61 0.99 4.68 2.48
C TYR A 61 0.34 5.87 1.76
N SER A 62 1.11 6.92 1.46
CA SER A 62 0.62 8.11 0.76
C SER A 62 0.21 7.79 -0.68
N PHE A 63 1.01 6.98 -1.38
CA PHE A 63 0.77 6.57 -2.76
C PHE A 63 -0.49 5.71 -2.88
N LEU A 64 -0.61 4.70 -2.01
CA LEU A 64 -1.74 3.76 -2.01
C LEU A 64 -3.02 4.35 -1.42
N LYS A 65 -2.98 5.52 -0.78
CA LYS A 65 -4.14 6.17 -0.17
C LYS A 65 -5.34 6.29 -1.12
N ARG A 66 -5.09 6.48 -2.41
CA ARG A 66 -6.14 6.58 -3.45
C ARG A 66 -6.91 5.26 -3.66
N GLY A 67 -6.26 4.12 -3.41
CA GLY A 67 -6.82 2.77 -3.59
C GLY A 67 -7.49 2.20 -2.34
N ARG A 68 -7.60 2.95 -1.24
CA ARG A 68 -8.15 2.46 0.04
C ARG A 68 -9.56 1.88 -0.06
N TYR A 69 -10.36 2.32 -1.04
CA TYR A 69 -11.71 1.79 -1.25
C TYR A 69 -11.67 0.35 -1.80
N ILE A 70 -10.85 0.09 -2.82
CA ILE A 70 -10.74 -1.23 -3.45
C ILE A 70 -10.00 -2.19 -2.53
N GLU A 71 -8.99 -1.72 -1.80
CA GLU A 71 -8.31 -2.48 -0.76
C GLU A 71 -9.31 -3.02 0.27
N LYS A 72 -10.20 -2.18 0.80
CA LYS A 72 -11.23 -2.61 1.76
C LYS A 72 -12.20 -3.62 1.17
N ALA A 73 -12.63 -3.42 -0.08
CA ALA A 73 -13.53 -4.35 -0.75
C ALA A 73 -12.87 -5.73 -0.93
N LEU A 74 -11.63 -5.76 -1.42
CA LEU A 74 -10.85 -6.99 -1.59
C LEU A 74 -10.57 -7.67 -0.25
N ALA A 75 -10.19 -6.92 0.79
CA ALA A 75 -9.95 -7.48 2.11
C ALA A 75 -11.20 -8.15 2.70
N ALA A 76 -12.38 -7.51 2.55
CA ALA A 76 -13.65 -8.09 2.98
C ALA A 76 -14.02 -9.34 2.18
N GLU A 77 -13.79 -9.33 0.87
CA GLU A 77 -14.03 -10.48 0.00
C GLU A 77 -13.09 -11.65 0.31
N MET A 78 -11.81 -11.40 0.52
CA MET A 78 -10.85 -12.43 0.92
C MET A 78 -11.24 -13.02 2.27
N ALA A 79 -11.60 -12.18 3.25
CA ALA A 79 -12.04 -12.63 4.57
C ALA A 79 -13.32 -13.49 4.50
N SER A 80 -14.27 -13.17 3.61
CA SER A 80 -15.49 -13.97 3.46
C SER A 80 -15.26 -15.31 2.77
N ARG A 81 -14.17 -15.45 2.00
CA ARG A 81 -13.77 -16.69 1.32
C ARG A 81 -12.92 -17.62 2.20
N VAL A 82 -12.32 -17.11 3.26
CA VAL A 82 -11.54 -17.91 4.22
C VAL A 82 -12.50 -18.49 5.26
N ASP A 83 -12.66 -19.80 5.25
CA ASP A 83 -13.46 -20.50 6.25
C ASP A 83 -12.69 -20.63 7.57
N SER A 84 -13.11 -19.84 8.57
CA SER A 84 -12.56 -19.87 9.94
C SER A 84 -12.65 -21.22 10.66
N LYS A 85 -13.47 -22.16 10.16
CA LYS A 85 -13.73 -23.44 10.83
C LYS A 85 -13.10 -24.64 10.13
N GLN A 86 -12.29 -24.42 9.10
CA GLN A 86 -11.59 -25.53 8.47
C GLN A 86 -10.53 -26.14 9.38
N SER A 87 -10.53 -27.47 9.41
CA SER A 87 -9.46 -28.27 9.97
C SER A 87 -8.76 -29.00 8.83
N SER A 88 -7.46 -29.25 8.97
CA SER A 88 -6.75 -30.10 8.02
C SER A 88 -7.35 -31.50 8.00
N THR A 89 -7.20 -32.21 6.87
CA THR A 89 -7.52 -33.64 6.83
C THR A 89 -6.68 -34.36 7.89
N PRO A 90 -7.29 -35.18 8.77
CA PRO A 90 -6.54 -35.86 9.81
C PRO A 90 -5.52 -36.82 9.22
N GLU A 91 -4.25 -36.65 9.59
CA GLU A 91 -3.19 -37.57 9.22
C GLU A 91 -3.03 -38.62 10.32
N LYS A 92 -3.02 -39.89 9.93
CA LYS A 92 -2.82 -40.99 10.85
C LYS A 92 -1.32 -41.29 10.96
N ILE A 93 -0.77 -41.13 12.15
CA ILE A 93 0.60 -41.52 12.48
C ILE A 93 0.52 -42.47 13.66
N GLU A 94 0.94 -43.72 13.45
CA GLU A 94 0.80 -44.82 14.41
C GLU A 94 -0.67 -45.00 14.88
N HIS A 95 -0.92 -44.77 16.16
CA HIS A 95 -2.20 -44.97 16.82
C HIS A 95 -3.01 -43.67 16.97
N TRP A 96 -2.53 -42.54 16.44
CA TRP A 96 -3.11 -41.22 16.65
C TRP A 96 -3.44 -40.50 15.33
N TYR A 97 -4.43 -39.62 15.39
CA TYR A 97 -4.80 -38.72 14.30
C TYR A 97 -4.39 -37.29 14.67
N TYR A 98 -3.60 -36.66 13.80
CA TYR A 98 -3.14 -35.29 13.95
C TYR A 98 -3.89 -34.38 12.98
N TYR A 99 -4.31 -33.21 13.44
CA TYR A 99 -4.90 -32.17 12.60
C TYR A 99 -4.62 -30.78 13.17
N THR A 100 -4.65 -29.77 12.31
CA THR A 100 -4.57 -28.35 12.67
C THR A 100 -5.95 -27.72 12.49
N ARG A 101 -6.32 -26.79 13.37
CA ARG A 101 -7.58 -26.06 13.34
C ARG A 101 -7.36 -24.60 13.71
#